data_AF-A0A849YZ19-F1
#
_entry.id   AF-A0A849YZ19-F1
#
_cell.length_a   1.000
_cell.length_b   1.000
_cell.length_c   1.000
_cell.angle_alpha   90.00
_cell.angle_beta   90.00
_cell.angle_gamma   90.00
#
_symmetry.space_group_name_H-M   'P 1'
#
loop_
_entity.id
_entity.type
_entity.pdbx_description
1 polymer ?
#
loop_
_entity_poly.entity_id
_entity_poly.type
_entity_poly.pdbx_seq_one_letter_code
_entity_poly.pdbx_strand_id
1 'polypeptide(L)' 'MAVETFRCRLLSRQWRDGRRGVEITLWGLAEAGPVKVNLETEAVMFVP' A
#
# COMPACT_ATOMS: atom_id res chain seq x y z
N MET A 1 -6.93 -18.12 2.00
CA MET A 1 -5.64 -17.80 1.36
C MET A 1 -4.65 -17.54 2.48
N ALA A 2 -3.48 -18.17 2.45
CA ALA A 2 -2.44 -17.91 3.45
C ALA A 2 -1.94 -16.47 3.29
N VAL A 3 -1.80 -15.75 4.40
CA VAL A 3 -1.19 -14.41 4.40
C VAL A 3 0.31 -14.61 4.29
N GLU A 4 0.87 -14.27 3.14
CA GLU A 4 2.31 -14.30 2.92
C GLU A 4 2.93 -13.02 3.48
N THR A 5 3.92 -13.16 4.36
CA THR A 5 4.69 -12.05 4.89
C THR A 5 6.05 -12.02 4.20
N PHE A 6 6.45 -10.86 3.70
CA PHE A 6 7.73 -10.67 3.04
C PHE A 6 8.41 -9.39 3.52
N ARG A 7 9.74 -9.32 3.35
CA ARG A 7 10.53 -8.12 3.58
C ARG A 7 10.89 -7.49 2.24
N CYS A 8 10.76 -6.19 2.13
CA CYS A 8 11.18 -5.43 0.95
C CYS A 8 11.68 -4.04 1.33
N ARG A 9 12.57 -3.47 0.49
CA ARG A 9 12.88 -2.04 0.53
C ARG A 9 11.80 -1.27 -0.22
N LEU A 10 11.10 -0.37 0.46
CA LEU A 10 10.05 0.46 -0.15
C LEU A 10 10.68 1.50 -1.09
N LEU A 11 10.23 1.52 -2.35
CA LEU A 11 10.76 2.39 -3.41
C LEU A 11 9.84 3.57 -3.67
N SER A 12 8.54 3.32 -3.87
CA SER A 12 7.58 4.38 -4.17
C SER A 12 6.22 4.15 -3.51
N ARG A 13 5.51 5.26 -3.29
CA ARG A 13 4.21 5.33 -2.62
C ARG A 13 3.31 6.20 -3.49
N GLN A 14 2.19 5.67 -3.93
CA GLN A 14 1.17 6.41 -4.67
C GLN A 14 -0.17 6.25 -3.98
N TRP A 15 -1.03 7.25 -4.15
CA TRP A 15 -2.41 7.15 -3.74
C TRP A 15 -3.32 7.89 -4.73
N ARG A 16 -4.58 7.50 -4.73
CA ARG A 16 -5.67 8.20 -5.41
C ARG A 16 -6.95 8.03 -4.62
N ASP A 17 -7.89 8.94 -4.83
CA ASP A 17 -9.26 8.75 -4.36
C ASP A 17 -9.90 7.58 -5.13
N GLY A 18 -10.48 6.64 -4.39
CA GLY A 18 -11.20 5.48 -4.88
C GLY A 18 -12.65 5.49 -4.45
N ARG A 19 -13.45 4.54 -4.94
CA ARG A 19 -14.90 4.49 -4.64
C ARG A 19 -15.23 4.21 -3.18
N ARG A 20 -14.30 3.61 -2.43
CA ARG A 20 -14.49 3.17 -1.02
C ARG A 20 -13.56 3.88 -0.03
N GLY A 21 -12.88 4.93 -0.45
CA GLY A 21 -11.84 5.60 0.34
C GLY A 21 -10.59 5.83 -0.49
N VAL A 22 -9.43 5.86 0.14
CA VAL A 22 -8.13 6.05 -0.50
C VAL A 22 -7.58 4.71 -0.96
N GLU A 23 -7.23 4.62 -2.24
CA GLU A 23 -6.49 3.49 -2.81
C GLU A 23 -4.99 3.81 -2.76
N ILE A 24 -4.21 2.98 -2.06
CA ILE A 24 -2.76 3.12 -1.92
C ILE A 24 -2.06 2.04 -2.72
N THR A 25 -1.07 2.42 -3.52
CA THR A 25 -0.12 1.51 -4.16
C THR A 25 1.27 1.70 -3.57
N LEU A 26 1.89 0.60 -3.14
CA LEU A 26 3.27 0.56 -2.69
C LEU A 26 4.08 -0.32 -3.64
N TRP A 27 5.24 0.19 -4.07
CA TRP A 27 6.22 -0.61 -4.81
C TRP A 27 7.49 -0.78 -3.99
N GLY A 28 7.93 -2.02 -3.83
CA GLY A 28 9.17 -2.36 -3.14
C GLY A 28 10.04 -3.31 -3.94
N LEU A 29 11.28 -3.47 -3.48
CA LEU A 29 12.20 -4.51 -3.95
C LEU A 29 12.42 -5.52 -2.83
N ALA A 30 11.97 -6.76 -3.04
CA ALA A 30 12.26 -7.92 -2.20
C ALA A 30 13.42 -8.72 -2.81
N GLU A 31 13.90 -9.73 -2.07
CA GLU A 31 14.98 -10.62 -2.54
C GLU A 31 14.59 -11.34 -3.86
N ALA A 32 13.33 -11.77 -3.97
CA ALA A 32 12.81 -12.44 -5.16
C ALA A 32 12.48 -11.47 -6.33
N GLY A 33 12.60 -10.16 -6.13
CA GLY A 33 12.33 -9.15 -7.15
C GLY A 33 11.33 -8.07 -6.73
N PRO A 34 10.80 -7.30 -7.69
CA PRO A 34 9.89 -6.20 -7.42
C PRO A 34 8.53 -6.71 -6.93
N VAL A 35 7.99 -6.03 -5.92
CA VAL A 35 6.69 -6.36 -5.32
C VAL A 35 5.79 -5.13 -5.37
N LYS A 36 4.53 -5.34 -5.75
CA LYS A 36 3.47 -4.35 -5.71
C LYS A 36 2.44 -4.75 -4.65
N VAL A 37 2.08 -3.81 -3.78
CA VAL A 37 1.01 -3.98 -2.79
C VAL A 37 -0.06 -2.93 -3.04
N ASN A 38 -1.32 -3.36 -3.09
CA ASN A 38 -2.48 -2.47 -3.16
C ASN A 38 -3.25 -2.56 -1.85
N LEU A 39 -3.61 -1.42 -1.29
CA LEU A 39 -4.31 -1.29 -0.01
C LEU A 39 -5.47 -0.32 -0.19
N GLU A 40 -6.55 -0.52 0.58
CA GLU A 40 -7.65 0.43 0.71
C GLU A 40 -7.70 0.90 2.17
N THR A 41 -7.88 2.21 2.36
CA THR A 41 -8.00 2.81 3.70
C THR A 41 -8.91 4.04 3.68
N GLU A 42 -9.44 4.42 4.84
CA GLU A 42 -10.13 5.68 5.02
C GLU A 42 -9.14 6.83 5.24
N ALA A 43 -9.48 8.03 4.74
CA ALA A 43 -8.79 9.26 5.10
C ALA A 43 -9.41 9.83 6.39
N VAL A 44 -8.57 10.27 7.32
CA VAL A 44 -9.03 10.78 8.62
C VAL A 44 -8.51 12.19 8.86
N MET A 45 -9.37 13.03 9.45
CA MET A 45 -9.05 14.36 9.98
C MET A 45 -9.61 14.48 11.39
N PHE A 46 -8.89 15.17 12.25
CA PHE A 46 -9.34 15.52 13.60
C PHE A 46 -9.64 17.03 13.66
N VAL A 47 -10.71 17.40 14.37
CA VAL A 47 -11.18 18.80 14.50
C VAL A 47 -11.23 19.15 15.98
N PRO A 48 -10.84 20.38 16.39
CA PRO A 48 -10.89 20.82 17.80
C PRO A 48 -12.28 20.73 18.43
#